data_AF-F8X340-F1
#
_entry.id   AF-F8X340-F1
#
_cell.length_a   1.000
_cell.length_b   1.000
_cell.length_c   1.000
_cell.angle_alpha   90.00
_cell.angle_beta   90.00
_cell.angle_gamma   90.00
#
_symmetry.space_group_name_H-M   'P 1'
#
loop_
_entity.id
_entity.type
_entity.pdbx_description
1 polymer ?
#
loop_
_entity_poly.entity_id
_entity_poly.type
_entity_poly.pdbx_seq_one_letter_code
_entity_poly.pdbx_strand_id
1 'polypeptide(L)'
;MNTRFEEFFIDKYPKVKSFALRILLYEEDAEDAAQDIFMKLLELPEIWSENEPEDKLLFVIVRNHLFNIIKRKVVERKYQQSLDLKNFGIDDIDLENNLHAKEQKS
;
A
#
# COMPACT_ATOMS: atom_id res chain seq x y z
N MET A 1 -15.05 -1.64 -25.57
CA MET A 1 -13.80 -1.77 -24.80
C MET A 1 -12.68 -2.15 -25.76
N ASN A 2 -11.44 -1.77 -25.48
CA ASN A 2 -10.29 -2.17 -26.29
C ASN A 2 -10.00 -3.65 -26.03
N THR A 3 -10.16 -4.51 -27.04
CA THR A 3 -10.04 -5.98 -26.91
C THR A 3 -8.69 -6.40 -26.36
N ARG A 4 -7.63 -5.64 -26.65
CA ARG A 4 -6.27 -5.93 -26.19
C ARG A 4 -6.07 -5.67 -24.70
N PHE A 5 -6.67 -4.59 -24.18
CA PHE A 5 -6.64 -4.33 -22.74
C PHE A 5 -7.44 -5.38 -21.97
N GLU A 6 -8.57 -5.83 -22.53
CA GLU A 6 -9.40 -6.88 -21.92
C GLU A 6 -8.64 -8.21 -21.81
N GLU A 7 -7.95 -8.64 -22.87
CA GLU A 7 -7.06 -9.82 -22.85
C GLU A 7 -5.95 -9.66 -21.81
N PHE A 8 -5.31 -8.49 -21.77
CA PHE A 8 -4.29 -8.18 -20.77
C PHE A 8 -4.85 -8.21 -19.33
N PHE A 9 -6.03 -7.64 -19.11
CA PHE A 9 -6.71 -7.64 -17.82
C PHE A 9 -7.00 -9.06 -17.36
N ILE A 10 -7.58 -9.89 -18.23
CA ILE A 10 -7.91 -11.28 -17.91
C ILE A 10 -6.65 -12.09 -17.54
N ASP A 11 -5.52 -11.90 -18.24
CA ASP A 11 -4.27 -12.60 -17.92
C ASP A 11 -3.59 -12.09 -16.63
N LYS A 12 -3.56 -10.76 -16.42
CA LYS A 12 -2.72 -10.15 -15.38
C LYS A 12 -3.46 -9.90 -14.07
N TYR A 13 -4.77 -9.64 -14.09
CA TYR A 13 -5.53 -9.28 -12.89
C TYR A 13 -5.41 -10.32 -11.77
N PRO A 14 -5.58 -11.64 -12.00
CA PRO A 14 -5.46 -12.63 -10.94
C PRO A 14 -4.07 -12.64 -10.28
N LYS A 15 -3.01 -12.40 -11.07
CA LYS A 15 -1.62 -12.37 -10.62
C LYS A 15 -1.37 -11.12 -9.75
N VAL A 16 -1.86 -9.97 -10.20
CA VAL A 16 -1.77 -8.70 -9.46
C VAL A 16 -2.55 -8.77 -8.15
N LYS A 17 -3.81 -9.23 -8.17
CA LYS A 17 -4.64 -9.40 -6.97
C LYS A 17 -3.98 -10.36 -5.97
N SER A 18 -3.49 -11.50 -6.45
CA SER A 18 -2.79 -12.48 -5.59
C SER A 18 -1.51 -11.91 -4.96
N PHE A 19 -0.78 -11.07 -5.70
CA PHE A 19 0.40 -10.39 -5.17
C PHE A 19 0.03 -9.32 -4.14
N ALA A 20 -1.02 -8.53 -4.40
CA ALA A 20 -1.56 -7.56 -3.45
C ALA A 20 -2.06 -8.23 -2.16
N LEU A 21 -2.78 -9.35 -2.28
CA LEU A 21 -3.29 -10.11 -1.13
C LEU A 21 -2.18 -10.57 -0.19
N ARG A 22 -1.07 -11.07 -0.73
CA ARG A 22 0.10 -11.46 0.07
C ARG A 22 0.72 -10.31 0.87
N ILE A 23 0.48 -9.06 0.46
CA ILE A 23 1.07 -7.87 1.07
C ILE A 23 0.06 -7.17 2.00
N LEU A 24 -1.20 -7.06 1.57
CA LEU A 24 -2.26 -6.34 2.26
C LEU A 24 -3.06 -7.23 3.22
N LEU A 25 -3.01 -8.55 3.04
CA LEU A 25 -3.59 -9.59 3.90
C LEU A 25 -5.13 -9.65 3.95
N TYR A 26 -5.83 -8.68 3.35
CA TYR A 26 -7.29 -8.65 3.24
C TYR A 26 -7.72 -8.66 1.78
N GLU A 27 -8.75 -9.45 1.46
CA GLU A 27 -9.26 -9.61 0.09
C GLU A 27 -9.80 -8.29 -0.48
N GLU A 28 -10.56 -7.54 0.31
CA GLU A 28 -11.12 -6.24 -0.09
C GLU A 28 -10.00 -5.23 -0.43
N ASP A 29 -9.03 -5.08 0.48
CA ASP A 29 -7.85 -4.22 0.24
C ASP A 29 -7.06 -4.64 -1.03
N ALA A 30 -6.94 -5.95 -1.27
CA ALA A 30 -6.22 -6.48 -2.43
C ALA A 30 -6.96 -6.25 -3.74
N GLU A 31 -8.28 -6.38 -3.71
CA GLU A 31 -9.17 -6.11 -4.82
C GLU A 31 -9.17 -4.62 -5.18
N ASP A 32 -9.35 -3.74 -4.20
CA ASP A 32 -9.29 -2.28 -4.39
C ASP A 32 -7.96 -1.85 -4.98
N ALA A 33 -6.85 -2.36 -4.44
CA ALA A 33 -5.51 -2.05 -4.96
C ALA A 33 -5.32 -2.57 -6.39
N ALA A 34 -5.84 -3.76 -6.73
CA ALA A 34 -5.77 -4.29 -8.08
C ALA A 34 -6.60 -3.41 -9.04
N GLN A 35 -7.83 -3.05 -8.67
CA GLN A 35 -8.68 -2.17 -9.47
C GLN A 35 -7.99 -0.82 -9.71
N ASP A 36 -7.46 -0.17 -8.67
CA ASP A 36 -6.70 1.08 -8.77
C ASP A 36 -5.50 0.99 -9.72
N ILE A 37 -4.77 -0.14 -9.69
CA ILE A 37 -3.66 -0.39 -10.60
C ILE A 37 -4.15 -0.47 -12.05
N PHE A 38 -5.21 -1.25 -12.33
CA PHE A 38 -5.71 -1.41 -13.69
C PHE A 38 -6.38 -0.14 -14.23
N MET A 39 -6.98 0.67 -13.37
CA MET A 39 -7.44 2.02 -13.74
C MET A 39 -6.29 2.91 -14.20
N LYS A 40 -5.12 2.84 -13.55
CA LYS A 40 -3.92 3.56 -14.01
C LYS A 40 -3.35 2.98 -15.30
N LEU A 41 -3.38 1.66 -15.46
CA LEU A 41 -2.87 1.00 -16.66
C LEU A 41 -3.70 1.34 -17.92
N LEU A 42 -4.99 1.63 -17.77
CA LEU A 42 -5.81 2.13 -18.88
C LEU A 42 -5.25 3.41 -19.51
N GLU A 43 -4.61 4.26 -18.70
CA GLU A 43 -3.99 5.52 -19.14
C GLU A 43 -2.59 5.33 -19.73
N LEU A 44 -2.02 4.12 -19.64
CA LEU A 44 -0.65 3.77 -20.03
C LEU A 44 -0.65 2.65 -21.08
N PRO A 45 -1.09 2.92 -22.33
CA PRO A 45 -1.19 1.93 -23.39
C PRO A 45 0.14 1.25 -23.72
N GLU A 46 1.29 1.88 -23.49
CA GLU A 46 2.61 1.30 -23.72
C GLU A 46 2.83 -0.04 -23.00
N ILE A 47 2.09 -0.32 -21.92
CA ILE A 47 2.25 -1.53 -21.10
C ILE A 47 1.53 -2.74 -21.69
N TRP A 48 0.38 -2.50 -22.35
CA TRP A 48 -0.53 -3.56 -22.80
C TRP A 48 -0.77 -3.54 -24.32
N SER A 49 -0.38 -2.47 -25.01
CA SER A 49 -0.58 -2.30 -26.46
C SER A 49 0.56 -2.82 -27.33
N GLU A 50 1.72 -3.18 -26.75
CA GLU A 50 2.82 -3.80 -27.51
C GLU A 50 2.68 -5.33 -27.60
N ASN A 51 3.35 -5.93 -28.60
CA ASN A 51 3.21 -7.36 -28.93
C ASN A 51 3.68 -8.31 -27.82
N GLU A 52 4.46 -7.80 -26.87
CA GLU A 52 4.72 -8.47 -25.60
C GLU A 52 4.43 -7.49 -24.45
N PRO A 53 3.50 -7.81 -23.52
CA PRO A 53 3.31 -6.98 -22.35
C PRO A 53 4.59 -6.92 -21.51
N GLU A 54 4.99 -5.72 -21.12
CA GLU A 54 6.21 -5.54 -20.33
C GLU A 54 5.95 -5.90 -18.85
N ASP A 55 6.03 -7.20 -18.54
CA ASP A 55 5.80 -7.74 -17.18
C ASP A 55 6.67 -7.05 -16.11
N LYS A 56 7.85 -6.57 -16.49
CA LYS A 56 8.73 -5.79 -15.60
C LYS A 56 8.13 -4.45 -15.23
N LEU A 57 7.59 -3.72 -16.19
CA LEU A 57 6.97 -2.40 -15.97
C LEU A 57 5.67 -2.53 -15.18
N LEU A 58 4.84 -3.53 -15.50
CA LEU A 58 3.68 -3.89 -14.70
C LEU A 58 4.08 -4.15 -13.25
N PHE A 59 5.11 -4.96 -13.01
CA PHE A 59 5.58 -5.26 -11.66
C PHE A 59 6.06 -4.01 -10.91
N VAL A 60 6.77 -3.09 -11.57
CA VAL A 60 7.20 -1.81 -10.97
C VAL A 60 5.99 -0.98 -10.53
N ILE A 61 4.98 -0.86 -11.38
CA ILE A 61 3.75 -0.09 -11.07
C ILE A 61 3.02 -0.71 -9.88
N VAL A 62 2.80 -2.03 -9.91
CA VAL A 62 2.14 -2.77 -8.83
C VAL A 62 2.89 -2.57 -7.52
N ARG A 63 4.21 -2.77 -7.53
CA ARG A 63 5.05 -2.65 -6.33
C ARG A 63 5.01 -1.23 -5.76
N ASN A 64 5.14 -0.21 -6.60
CA ASN A 64 5.11 1.18 -6.17
C ASN A 64 3.75 1.56 -5.58
N HIS A 65 2.66 1.09 -6.19
CA HIS A 65 1.32 1.34 -5.69
C HIS A 65 1.10 0.73 -4.30
N LEU A 66 1.43 -0.55 -4.13
CA LEU A 66 1.31 -1.23 -2.84
C LEU A 66 2.21 -0.60 -1.76
N PHE A 67 3.43 -0.19 -2.13
CA PHE A 67 4.33 0.51 -1.22
C PHE A 67 3.74 1.84 -0.75
N ASN A 68 3.12 2.61 -1.64
CA ASN A 68 2.44 3.85 -1.30
C ASN A 68 1.26 3.63 -0.36
N ILE A 69 0.46 2.56 -0.56
CA ILE A 69 -0.62 2.17 0.35
C ILE A 69 -0.06 1.90 1.75
N ILE A 70 0.99 1.07 1.85
CA ILE A 70 1.62 0.73 3.14
C ILE A 70 2.14 2.00 3.82
N LYS A 71 2.85 2.86 3.09
CA LYS A 71 3.38 4.13 3.61
C LYS A 71 2.26 5.00 4.18
N ARG A 72 1.14 5.12 3.47
CA ARG A 72 -0.04 5.86 3.93
C ARG A 72 -0.63 5.24 5.21
N LYS A 73 -0.85 3.92 5.23
CA LYS A 73 -1.34 3.17 6.40
C LYS A 73 -0.42 3.31 7.62
N VAL A 74 0.89 3.47 7.43
CA VAL A 74 1.85 3.72 8.54
C VAL A 74 1.70 5.13 9.08
N VAL A 75 1.58 6.14 8.22
CA VAL A 75 1.40 7.54 8.65
C VAL A 75 0.07 7.73 9.37
N GLU A 76 -1.02 7.18 8.82
CA GLU A 76 -2.36 7.21 9.42
C GLU A 76 -2.38 6.55 10.80
N ARG A 77 -1.72 5.39 10.96
CA ARG A 77 -1.59 4.71 12.26
C ARG A 77 -0.80 5.53 13.28
N LYS A 78 0.32 6.13 12.89
CA LYS A 78 1.10 7.00 13.79
C LYS A 78 0.27 8.18 14.27
N TYR A 79 -0.49 8.79 13.36
CA TYR A 79 -1.38 9.88 13.71
C TYR A 79 -2.46 9.43 14.71
N GLN A 80 -3.11 8.29 14.46
CA GLN A 80 -4.10 7.80 15.42
C GLN A 80 -3.53 7.43 16.78
N GLN A 81 -2.37 6.78 16.83
CA GLN A 81 -1.69 6.51 18.10
C GLN A 81 -1.40 7.80 18.88
N SER A 82 -0.99 8.87 18.18
CA SER A 82 -0.75 10.16 18.83
C SER A 82 -2.02 10.81 19.38
N LEU A 83 -3.16 10.63 18.71
CA LEU A 83 -4.45 11.11 19.18
C LEU A 83 -4.93 10.28 20.38
N ASP A 84 -4.78 8.97 20.33
CA ASP A 84 -5.13 8.08 21.43
C ASP A 84 -4.33 8.44 22.69
N LEU A 85 -2.99 8.61 22.58
CA LEU A 85 -2.15 9.03 23.71
C LEU A 85 -2.60 10.35 24.34
N LYS A 86 -2.91 11.36 23.50
CA LYS A 86 -3.46 12.64 23.96
C LYS A 86 -4.82 12.46 24.63
N ASN A 87 -5.69 11.61 24.08
CA ASN A 87 -7.01 11.32 24.66
C ASN A 87 -6.90 10.60 26.01
N PHE A 88 -5.86 9.80 26.23
CA PHE A 88 -5.55 9.18 27.52
C PHE A 88 -4.81 10.13 28.50
N GLY A 89 -4.54 11.38 28.10
CA GLY A 89 -3.85 12.37 28.94
C GLY A 89 -2.36 12.06 29.17
N ILE A 90 -1.75 11.25 28.30
CA ILE A 90 -0.31 10.97 28.35
C ILE A 90 0.39 11.99 27.44
N ASP A 91 0.94 13.05 28.04
CA ASP A 91 1.80 14.00 27.33
C ASP A 91 3.18 13.36 27.08
N ASP A 92 3.80 13.61 25.93
CA ASP A 92 5.17 13.13 25.59
C ASP A 92 6.20 13.48 26.70
N ILE A 93 5.94 14.56 27.44
CA ILE A 93 6.74 15.03 28.58
C ILE A 93 6.78 14.00 29.72
N ASP A 94 5.70 13.27 29.97
CA ASP A 94 5.65 12.30 31.06
C ASP A 94 6.37 10.99 30.71
N LEU A 95 6.46 10.59 29.45
CA LEU A 95 7.18 9.38 29.06
C LEU A 95 8.70 9.60 29.15
N GLU A 96 9.21 10.71 28.62
CA GLU A 96 10.64 11.06 28.61
C GLU A 96 11.17 11.29 30.04
N ASN A 97 10.38 11.95 30.89
CA ASN A 97 10.69 12.14 32.32
C ASN A 97 10.70 10.81 33.10
N ASN A 98 9.79 9.86 32.78
CA ASN A 98 9.75 8.55 33.43
C ASN A 98 10.87 7.60 32.98
N LEU A 99 11.40 7.77 31.77
CA LEU A 99 12.60 7.05 31.29
C LEU A 99 13.86 7.56 31.99
N HIS A 100 14.09 8.87 32.05
CA HIS A 100 15.26 9.44 32.72
C HIS A 100 15.26 9.24 34.25
N ALA A 101 14.08 9.22 34.89
CA ALA A 101 13.97 8.94 36.33
C ALA A 101 14.38 7.51 36.71
N LYS A 102 14.31 6.55 35.79
CA LYS A 102 14.77 5.16 36.02
C LYS A 102 16.27 4.98 35.80
N GLU A 103 16.90 5.79 34.96
CA GLU A 103 18.34 5.71 34.68
C GLU A 103 19.19 6.33 35.81
N GLN A 104 18.64 7.25 36.60
CA GLN A 104 19.35 7.92 37.71
C GLN A 104 19.28 7.19 39.06
N LYS A 105 18.61 6.01 39.13
CA LYS A 105 18.48 5.20 40.36
C LYS A 105 19.21 3.85 40.30
N SER A 106 20.13 3.63 39.37
CA SER A 106 21.00 2.44 39.33
C SER A 106 22.43 2.73 39.76
#